data_AF-A0A952J087-F1
#
_entry.id   AF-A0A952J087-F1
#
_cell.length_a   1.000
_cell.length_b   1.000
_cell.length_c   1.000
_cell.angle_alpha   90.00
_cell.angle_beta   90.00
_cell.angle_gamma   90.00
#
_symmetry.space_group_name_H-M   'P 1'
#
loop_
_entity.id
_entity.type
_entity.pdbx_description
1 polymer ?
#
loop_
_entity_poly.entity_id
_entity_poly.type
_entity_poly.pdbx_seq_one_letter_code
_entity_poly.pdbx_strand_id
1 'polypeptide(L)'
;MLFRILIVLAFSSTVCIAQKKTNVQLPPKKPLDPSVYDGWKDITYKALTPDGSFAAFTINPQEGDGKVIFHNMKTNTQDSVKRAAEIALTFDSKYAVFKIKPQQQLVKDLRRQKKKKEDLPKDSLGIFTFANRKTEKVANVKSFKVPEKAGGWAAWQVEAAKEEKVKPDTAKKATPAKPKKKK
;
A
#
# COMPACT_ATOMS: atom_id res chain seq x y z
N MET A 1 20.10 47.09 -68.54
CA MET A 1 19.40 48.35 -68.20
C MET A 1 18.42 48.04 -67.06
N LEU A 2 18.28 48.72 -65.93
CA LEU A 2 18.98 49.83 -65.26
C LEU A 2 18.25 49.98 -63.89
N PHE A 3 18.99 49.96 -62.77
CA PHE A 3 18.75 50.66 -61.47
C PHE A 3 17.52 50.31 -60.59
N ARG A 4 17.69 49.77 -59.36
CA ARG A 4 18.02 50.37 -58.03
C ARG A 4 16.78 50.86 -57.25
N ILE A 5 16.37 50.16 -56.18
CA ILE A 5 16.59 50.47 -54.73
C ILE A 5 15.83 51.72 -54.23
N LEU A 6 14.94 51.59 -53.21
CA LEU A 6 14.97 52.26 -51.88
C LEU A 6 13.56 52.49 -51.23
N ILE A 7 13.30 51.83 -50.08
CA ILE A 7 12.70 52.28 -48.78
C ILE A 7 11.43 53.17 -48.74
N VAL A 8 10.37 52.68 -48.04
CA VAL A 8 9.61 53.34 -46.92
C VAL A 8 8.80 52.21 -46.22
N LEU A 9 9.18 51.62 -45.08
CA LEU A 9 9.08 52.09 -43.68
C LEU A 9 7.67 52.57 -43.25
N ALA A 10 6.80 51.64 -42.84
CA ALA A 10 5.61 51.94 -42.02
C ALA A 10 5.44 50.87 -40.92
N PHE A 11 6.35 50.93 -39.94
CA PHE A 11 6.17 50.37 -38.60
C PHE A 11 5.26 51.34 -37.82
N SER A 12 4.02 50.95 -37.50
CA SER A 12 3.34 51.38 -36.26
C SER A 12 2.03 50.63 -36.07
N SER A 13 2.11 49.45 -35.47
CA SER A 13 1.04 48.96 -34.62
C SER A 13 1.64 48.07 -33.55
N THR A 14 2.36 48.71 -32.62
CA THR A 14 2.67 48.08 -31.33
C THR A 14 1.36 48.02 -30.54
N VAL A 15 0.55 46.98 -30.77
CA VAL A 15 -0.42 46.56 -29.77
C VAL A 15 0.38 46.02 -28.60
N CYS A 16 0.62 46.88 -27.61
CA CYS A 16 1.02 46.44 -26.29
C CYS A 16 -0.10 45.56 -25.74
N ILE A 17 -0.01 44.26 -25.96
CA ILE A 17 -0.73 43.29 -25.15
C ILE A 17 -0.13 43.42 -23.75
N ALA A 18 -0.77 44.24 -22.92
CA ALA A 18 -0.51 44.29 -21.50
C ALA A 18 -0.66 42.86 -20.97
N GLN A 19 0.46 42.20 -20.69
CA GLN A 19 0.47 40.93 -19.97
C GLN A 19 -0.16 41.21 -18.61
N LYS A 20 -1.47 40.97 -18.47
CA LYS A 20 -2.10 40.85 -17.16
C LYS A 20 -1.37 39.69 -16.49
N LYS A 21 -0.42 40.00 -15.61
CA LYS A 21 0.14 39.03 -14.68
C LYS A 21 -1.06 38.47 -13.91
N THR A 22 -1.53 37.28 -14.30
CA THR A 22 -2.39 36.47 -13.46
C THR A 22 -1.58 36.21 -12.20
N ASN A 23 -1.90 36.98 -11.14
CA ASN A 23 -1.43 36.70 -9.81
C ASN A 23 -2.02 35.35 -9.43
N VAL A 24 -1.20 34.30 -9.53
CA VAL A 24 -1.57 32.98 -9.04
C VAL A 24 -1.62 33.12 -7.53
N GLN A 25 -2.80 33.41 -7.00
CA GLN A 25 -3.06 33.44 -5.57
C GLN A 25 -2.72 32.04 -5.04
N LEU A 26 -1.56 31.92 -4.38
CA LEU A 26 -1.18 30.68 -3.74
C LEU A 26 -2.29 30.31 -2.75
N PRO A 27 -2.77 29.05 -2.74
CA PRO A 27 -3.79 28.64 -1.80
C PRO A 27 -3.31 28.98 -0.38
N PRO A 28 -4.17 29.58 0.47
CA PRO A 28 -3.79 29.95 1.82
C PRO A 28 -3.27 28.71 2.54
N LYS A 29 -2.09 28.83 3.16
CA LYS A 29 -1.49 27.74 3.94
C LYS A 29 -2.47 27.34 5.03
N LYS A 30 -2.65 26.02 5.23
CA LYS A 30 -3.53 25.51 6.27
C LYS A 30 -3.03 26.01 7.63
N PRO A 31 -3.87 26.68 8.45
CA PRO A 31 -3.49 27.09 9.81
C PRO A 31 -3.04 25.89 10.64
N LEU A 32 -2.10 26.12 11.57
CA LEU A 32 -1.56 25.06 12.43
C LEU A 32 -2.45 24.93 13.68
N ASP A 33 -3.52 24.14 13.59
CA ASP A 33 -4.41 23.82 14.71
C ASP A 33 -4.21 22.36 15.19
N PRO A 34 -4.68 21.97 16.39
CA PRO A 34 -4.46 20.62 16.92
C PRO A 34 -5.00 19.47 16.04
N SER A 35 -6.00 19.72 15.17
CA SER A 35 -6.49 18.70 14.25
C SER A 35 -5.49 18.33 13.15
N VAL A 36 -4.46 19.16 12.93
CA VAL A 36 -3.43 18.93 11.92
C VAL A 36 -2.49 17.78 12.32
N TYR A 37 -2.35 17.48 13.61
CA TYR A 37 -1.45 16.43 14.11
C TYR A 37 -1.82 15.04 13.59
N ASP A 38 -3.11 14.69 13.53
CA ASP A 38 -3.57 13.38 13.06
C ASP A 38 -3.13 13.08 11.62
N GLY A 39 -3.03 14.14 10.80
CA GLY A 39 -2.61 14.07 9.41
C GLY A 39 -1.10 14.19 9.17
N TRP A 40 -0.30 14.37 10.22
CA TRP A 40 1.16 14.43 10.11
C TRP A 40 1.69 13.09 9.61
N LYS A 41 2.55 13.14 8.60
CA LYS A 41 3.04 11.95 7.90
C LYS A 41 4.52 11.77 8.16
N ASP A 42 4.86 10.60 8.67
CA ASP A 42 6.24 10.19 8.90
C ASP A 42 6.69 9.13 7.89
N ILE A 43 7.99 9.16 7.61
CA ILE A 43 8.67 8.15 6.79
C ILE A 43 9.46 7.23 7.72
N THR A 44 8.84 6.11 8.10
CA THR A 44 9.44 5.15 9.04
C THR A 44 10.45 4.21 8.35
N TYR A 45 10.16 3.79 7.12
CA TYR A 45 11.00 2.88 6.34
C TYR A 45 11.43 3.57 5.05
N LYS A 46 12.71 3.36 4.69
CA LYS A 46 13.31 3.78 3.42
C LYS A 46 14.36 2.75 3.03
N ALA A 47 14.29 2.27 1.79
CA ALA A 47 15.26 1.34 1.24
C ALA A 47 15.34 1.53 -0.28
N LEU A 48 16.47 1.10 -0.84
CA LEU A 48 16.71 1.09 -2.28
C LEU A 48 16.98 -0.34 -2.70
N THR A 49 16.52 -0.74 -3.89
CA THR A 49 16.91 -2.03 -4.45
C THR A 49 18.41 -2.05 -4.76
N PRO A 50 19.08 -3.23 -4.71
CA PRO A 50 20.53 -3.31 -4.95
C PRO A 50 21.02 -2.74 -6.28
N ASP A 51 20.19 -2.79 -7.32
CA ASP A 51 20.44 -2.22 -8.64
C ASP A 51 20.14 -0.71 -8.75
N GLY A 52 19.57 -0.10 -7.71
CA GLY A 52 19.20 1.31 -7.66
C GLY A 52 17.99 1.72 -8.51
N SER A 53 17.31 0.78 -9.17
CA SER A 53 16.17 1.13 -10.05
C SER A 53 14.92 1.57 -9.28
N PHE A 54 14.71 1.06 -8.06
CA PHE A 54 13.51 1.34 -7.27
C PHE A 54 13.84 1.79 -5.85
N ALA A 55 13.18 2.85 -5.42
CA ALA A 55 13.16 3.30 -4.03
C ALA A 55 11.83 2.89 -3.36
N ALA A 56 11.92 2.29 -2.18
CA ALA A 56 10.76 1.92 -1.38
C ALA A 56 10.75 2.75 -0.09
N PHE A 57 9.65 3.45 0.18
CA PHE A 57 9.50 4.20 1.42
C PHE A 57 8.06 4.20 1.91
N THR A 58 7.88 4.27 3.22
CA THR A 58 6.54 4.33 3.83
C THR A 58 6.12 5.75 4.10
N ILE A 59 4.83 6.03 3.98
CA ILE A 59 4.19 7.25 4.44
C ILE A 59 3.11 6.83 5.43
N ASN A 60 3.37 7.03 6.72
CA ASN A 60 2.46 6.65 7.80
C ASN A 60 1.91 7.91 8.47
N PRO A 61 0.58 8.12 8.47
CA PRO A 61 -0.02 9.15 9.30
C PRO A 61 0.04 8.75 10.78
N GLN A 62 -0.03 9.73 11.68
CA GLN A 62 -0.14 9.46 13.12
C GLN A 62 -1.46 8.72 13.45
N GLU A 63 -2.55 9.10 12.79
CA GLU A 63 -3.80 8.35 12.83
C GLU A 63 -4.23 7.90 11.43
N GLY A 64 -4.47 6.59 11.29
CA GLY A 64 -4.99 5.96 10.08
C GLY A 64 -4.02 4.96 9.46
N ASP A 65 -4.41 4.48 8.29
CA ASP A 65 -3.65 3.48 7.57
C ASP A 65 -2.54 4.13 6.73
N GLY A 66 -1.30 3.74 6.98
CA GLY A 66 -0.15 4.12 6.16
C GLY A 66 -0.12 3.46 4.80
N LYS A 67 0.85 3.84 3.97
CA LYS A 67 1.12 3.21 2.67
C LYS A 67 2.60 3.11 2.39
N VAL A 68 3.01 2.08 1.67
CA VAL A 68 4.32 2.05 1.01
C VAL A 68 4.21 2.66 -0.38
N ILE A 69 5.22 3.43 -0.75
CA ILE A 69 5.44 3.92 -2.10
C ILE A 69 6.63 3.18 -2.69
N PHE A 70 6.44 2.64 -3.89
CA PHE A 70 7.50 2.12 -4.73
C PHE A 70 7.72 3.11 -5.87
N HIS A 71 8.86 3.78 -5.85
CA HIS A 71 9.23 4.81 -6.80
C HIS A 71 10.28 4.27 -7.77
N ASN A 72 9.96 4.29 -9.06
CA ASN A 72 10.92 3.95 -10.10
C ASN A 72 11.80 5.17 -10.41
N MET A 73 13.10 5.04 -10.18
CA MET A 73 14.08 6.13 -10.34
C MET A 73 14.29 6.51 -11.82
N LYS A 74 14.02 5.61 -12.76
CA LYS A 74 14.25 5.82 -14.20
C LYS A 74 13.06 6.49 -14.88
N THR A 75 11.84 6.04 -14.56
CA THR A 75 10.61 6.52 -15.20
C THR A 75 9.86 7.54 -14.35
N ASN A 76 10.30 7.79 -13.11
CA ASN A 76 9.64 8.66 -12.13
C ASN A 76 8.19 8.19 -11.80
N THR A 77 7.85 6.94 -12.11
CA THR A 77 6.53 6.38 -11.84
C THR A 77 6.45 5.89 -10.40
N GLN A 78 5.30 6.09 -9.75
CA GLN A 78 5.07 5.69 -8.37
C GLN A 78 3.91 4.72 -8.29
N ASP A 79 4.13 3.60 -7.61
CA ASP A 79 3.10 2.66 -7.21
C ASP A 79 2.93 2.73 -5.69
N SER A 80 1.73 2.39 -5.20
CA SER A 80 1.48 2.43 -3.77
C SER A 80 0.64 1.27 -3.28
N VAL A 81 0.98 0.76 -2.10
CA VAL A 81 0.20 -0.27 -1.42
C VAL A 81 -0.16 0.20 -0.02
N LYS A 82 -1.46 0.20 0.28
CA LYS A 82 -2.00 0.61 1.58
C LYS A 82 -1.75 -0.46 2.63
N ARG A 83 -1.52 -0.03 3.88
CA ARG A 83 -1.35 -0.87 5.09
C ARG A 83 -0.13 -1.80 5.03
N ALA A 84 0.83 -1.51 4.16
CA ALA A 84 2.08 -2.24 4.11
C ALA A 84 2.96 -1.90 5.33
N ALA A 85 3.45 -2.93 5.99
CA ALA A 85 4.34 -2.88 7.14
C ALA A 85 5.38 -4.00 7.02
N GLU A 86 6.48 -3.89 7.75
CA GLU A 86 7.58 -4.87 7.70
C GLU A 86 7.99 -5.15 6.24
N ILE A 87 8.54 -4.16 5.56
CA ILE A 87 8.90 -4.28 4.14
C ILE A 87 10.32 -4.84 4.03
N ALA A 88 10.48 -5.83 3.15
CA ALA A 88 11.77 -6.36 2.74
C ALA A 88 11.87 -6.34 1.21
N LEU A 89 12.99 -5.85 0.70
CA LEU A 89 13.33 -5.91 -0.71
C LEU A 89 14.15 -7.17 -0.97
N THR A 90 13.86 -7.87 -2.05
CA THR A 90 14.66 -9.03 -2.46
C THR A 90 15.98 -8.58 -3.08
N PHE A 91 17.04 -9.38 -2.90
CA PHE A 91 18.36 -9.06 -3.44
C PHE A 91 18.41 -9.06 -4.98
N ASP A 92 17.48 -9.77 -5.63
CA ASP A 92 17.36 -9.79 -7.10
C ASP A 92 16.70 -8.53 -7.70
N SER A 93 16.33 -7.55 -6.88
CA SER A 93 15.63 -6.32 -7.29
C SER A 93 14.29 -6.53 -8.01
N LYS A 94 13.71 -7.74 -7.97
CA LYS A 94 12.48 -8.07 -8.72
C LYS A 94 11.21 -7.99 -7.88
N TYR A 95 11.34 -8.17 -6.56
CA TYR A 95 10.20 -8.27 -5.67
C TYR A 95 10.36 -7.40 -4.41
N ALA A 96 9.23 -6.93 -3.90
CA ALA A 96 9.10 -6.41 -2.55
C ALA A 96 8.10 -7.28 -1.77
N VAL A 97 8.53 -7.78 -0.62
CA VAL A 97 7.70 -8.60 0.27
C VAL A 97 7.37 -7.76 1.50
N PHE A 98 6.10 -7.72 1.89
CA PHE A 98 5.64 -6.94 3.03
C PHE A 98 4.42 -7.57 3.68
N LYS A 99 4.17 -7.25 4.94
CA LYS A 99 2.92 -7.59 5.61
C LYS A 99 1.88 -6.50 5.39
N ILE A 100 0.64 -6.92 5.19
CA ILE A 100 -0.53 -6.05 5.09
C ILE A 100 -1.29 -6.20 6.41
N LYS A 101 -1.19 -5.18 7.25
CA LYS A 101 -1.92 -5.14 8.52
C LYS A 101 -3.41 -4.93 8.27
N PRO A 102 -4.30 -5.43 9.14
CA PRO A 102 -5.71 -5.09 9.09
C PRO A 102 -5.93 -3.58 9.27
N GLN A 103 -7.10 -3.10 8.87
CA GLN A 103 -7.46 -1.69 9.01
C GLN A 103 -7.39 -1.28 10.48
N GLN A 104 -6.72 -0.15 10.75
CA GLN A 104 -6.52 0.31 12.12
C GLN A 104 -7.86 0.56 12.83
N GLN A 105 -8.85 1.12 12.14
CA GLN A 105 -10.18 1.40 12.68
C GLN A 105 -10.88 0.11 13.13
N LEU A 106 -10.91 -0.92 12.27
CA LEU A 106 -11.49 -2.22 12.59
C LEU A 106 -10.81 -2.83 13.84
N VAL A 107 -9.50 -2.76 13.95
CA VAL A 107 -8.77 -3.25 15.14
C VAL A 107 -9.13 -2.44 16.38
N LYS A 108 -9.23 -1.11 16.29
CA LYS A 108 -9.64 -0.24 17.41
C LYS A 108 -11.05 -0.61 17.90
N ASP A 109 -12.00 -0.81 16.99
CA ASP A 109 -13.38 -1.17 17.32
C ASP A 109 -13.48 -2.55 17.98
N LEU A 110 -12.80 -3.55 17.45
CA LEU A 110 -12.78 -4.90 18.03
C LEU A 110 -12.12 -4.91 19.42
N ARG A 111 -11.08 -4.08 19.63
CA ARG A 111 -10.47 -3.89 20.96
C ARG A 111 -11.41 -3.18 21.93
N ARG A 112 -12.17 -2.18 21.47
CA ARG A 112 -13.22 -1.51 22.27
C ARG A 112 -14.31 -2.50 22.68
N GLN A 113 -14.64 -3.45 21.81
CA GLN A 113 -15.54 -4.58 22.10
C GLN A 113 -14.91 -5.68 22.98
N LYS A 114 -13.67 -5.49 23.48
CA LYS A 114 -12.93 -6.46 24.31
C LYS A 114 -12.78 -7.85 23.67
N LYS A 115 -12.80 -7.93 22.33
CA LYS A 115 -12.55 -9.17 21.62
C LYS A 115 -11.12 -9.63 21.88
N LYS A 116 -10.96 -10.94 22.03
CA LYS A 116 -9.66 -11.55 22.31
C LYS A 116 -8.75 -11.43 21.09
N LYS A 117 -7.44 -11.53 21.30
CA LYS A 117 -6.43 -11.38 20.25
C LYS A 117 -6.61 -12.40 19.12
N GLU A 118 -7.23 -13.54 19.41
CA GLU A 118 -7.51 -14.61 18.46
C GLU A 118 -8.66 -14.29 17.49
N ASP A 119 -9.53 -13.34 17.83
CA ASP A 119 -10.65 -12.86 16.98
C ASP A 119 -10.29 -11.57 16.21
N LEU A 120 -9.06 -11.07 16.38
CA LEU A 120 -8.57 -9.96 15.56
C LEU A 120 -8.21 -10.48 14.16
N PRO A 121 -8.52 -9.72 13.09
CA PRO A 121 -8.15 -10.09 11.74
C PRO A 121 -6.63 -10.24 11.63
N LYS A 122 -6.19 -11.34 11.01
CA LYS A 122 -4.77 -11.65 10.84
C LYS A 122 -4.14 -10.81 9.73
N ASP A 123 -2.82 -10.67 9.81
CA ASP A 123 -2.03 -10.04 8.77
C ASP A 123 -2.02 -10.93 7.50
N SER A 124 -1.93 -10.27 6.34
CA SER A 124 -1.71 -10.93 5.05
C SER A 124 -0.31 -10.62 4.54
N LEU A 125 0.29 -11.50 3.75
CA LEU A 125 1.53 -11.20 3.03
C LEU A 125 1.19 -10.58 1.68
N GLY A 126 1.90 -9.52 1.32
CA GLY A 126 1.89 -8.92 0.00
C GLY A 126 3.24 -9.15 -0.68
N ILE A 127 3.20 -9.61 -1.92
CA ILE A 127 4.36 -9.74 -2.80
C ILE A 127 4.13 -8.82 -3.99
N PHE A 128 4.91 -7.75 -4.10
CA PHE A 128 4.86 -6.82 -5.21
C PHE A 128 5.96 -7.15 -6.21
N THR A 129 5.60 -7.33 -7.48
CA THR A 129 6.55 -7.55 -8.57
C THR A 129 6.80 -6.24 -9.30
N PHE A 130 8.06 -5.79 -9.34
CA PHE A 130 8.43 -4.50 -9.93
C PHE A 130 8.26 -4.45 -11.45
N ALA A 131 8.47 -5.58 -12.14
CA ALA A 131 8.46 -5.64 -13.62
C ALA A 131 7.08 -5.35 -14.22
N ASN A 132 6.02 -5.92 -13.64
CA ASN A 132 4.64 -5.85 -14.11
C ASN A 132 3.73 -5.09 -13.14
N ARG A 133 4.27 -4.51 -12.06
CA ARG A 133 3.55 -3.71 -11.05
C ARG A 133 2.35 -4.43 -10.44
N LYS A 134 2.45 -5.75 -10.30
CA LYS A 134 1.38 -6.60 -9.76
C LYS A 134 1.64 -6.88 -8.28
N THR A 135 0.58 -6.82 -7.48
CA THR A 135 0.61 -7.25 -6.07
C THR A 135 -0.15 -8.55 -5.90
N GLU A 136 0.53 -9.58 -5.41
CA GLU A 136 -0.08 -10.84 -4.99
C GLU A 136 -0.25 -10.85 -3.47
N LYS A 137 -1.36 -11.42 -3.00
CA LYS A 137 -1.73 -11.40 -1.58
C LYS A 137 -1.98 -12.81 -1.08
N VAL A 138 -1.39 -13.15 0.06
CA VAL A 138 -1.57 -14.43 0.74
C VAL A 138 -2.13 -14.16 2.13
N ALA A 139 -3.27 -14.77 2.47
CA ALA A 139 -3.91 -14.56 3.77
C ALA A 139 -3.23 -15.33 4.90
N ASN A 140 -3.48 -14.90 6.15
CA ASN A 140 -3.11 -15.62 7.38
C ASN A 140 -1.61 -15.86 7.58
N VAL A 141 -0.78 -14.84 7.35
CA VAL A 141 0.68 -14.96 7.49
C VAL A 141 1.14 -14.37 8.83
N LYS A 142 1.86 -15.18 9.61
CA LYS A 142 2.40 -14.80 10.92
C LYS A 142 3.71 -14.02 10.79
N SER A 143 4.65 -14.58 10.03
CA SER A 143 5.98 -14.05 9.84
C SER A 143 6.48 -14.42 8.45
N PHE A 144 7.46 -13.66 7.96
CA PHE A 144 8.16 -13.98 6.73
C PHE A 144 9.64 -13.61 6.87
N LYS A 145 10.50 -14.24 6.07
CA LYS A 145 11.91 -13.91 5.95
C LYS A 145 12.33 -13.93 4.49
N VAL A 146 13.17 -12.96 4.16
CA VAL A 146 13.81 -12.83 2.86
C VAL A 146 15.32 -12.96 3.07
N PRO A 147 16.03 -13.74 2.22
CA PRO A 147 17.49 -13.80 2.26
C PRO A 147 18.13 -12.44 1.97
N GLU A 148 19.20 -12.10 2.70
CA GLU A 148 19.91 -10.81 2.55
C GLU A 148 20.75 -10.74 1.26
N LYS A 149 21.36 -11.87 0.87
CA LYS A 149 22.34 -11.95 -0.24
C LYS A 149 21.96 -12.92 -1.35
N ALA A 150 20.97 -13.78 -1.12
CA ALA A 150 20.44 -14.67 -2.15
C ALA A 150 19.13 -14.09 -2.68
N GLY A 151 18.84 -14.33 -3.96
CA GLY A 151 17.59 -13.93 -4.61
C GLY A 151 16.70 -15.13 -4.94
N GLY A 152 15.48 -14.85 -5.41
CA GLY A 152 14.62 -15.86 -6.03
C GLY A 152 13.74 -16.70 -5.08
N TRP A 153 13.85 -16.54 -3.76
CA TRP A 153 12.97 -17.24 -2.82
C TRP A 153 12.73 -16.41 -1.55
N ALA A 154 11.58 -16.64 -0.92
CA ALA A 154 11.21 -16.11 0.38
C ALA A 154 10.49 -17.21 1.15
N ALA A 155 10.65 -17.21 2.48
CA ALA A 155 9.96 -18.14 3.35
C ALA A 155 8.90 -17.38 4.15
N TRP A 156 7.68 -17.91 4.22
CA TRP A 156 6.63 -17.36 5.07
C TRP A 156 5.96 -18.46 5.90
N GLN A 157 5.58 -18.09 7.12
CA GLN A 157 4.85 -18.96 8.02
C GLN A 157 3.37 -18.59 7.95
N VAL A 158 2.58 -19.47 7.34
CA VAL A 158 1.12 -19.40 7.43
C VAL A 158 0.70 -19.94 8.77
N GLU A 159 -0.13 -19.20 9.50
CA GLU A 159 -0.78 -19.72 10.68
C GLU A 159 -2.15 -20.20 10.25
N ALA A 160 -2.31 -21.52 10.17
CA ALA A 160 -3.59 -22.15 9.86
C ALA A 160 -4.69 -21.44 10.66
N ALA A 161 -5.75 -21.03 9.95
CA ALA A 161 -6.99 -20.73 10.63
C ALA A 161 -7.24 -21.93 11.52
N LYS A 162 -7.32 -21.71 12.83
CA LYS A 162 -7.78 -22.75 13.73
C LYS A 162 -9.14 -23.08 13.19
N GLU A 163 -9.27 -24.25 12.56
CA GLU A 163 -10.57 -24.81 12.24
C GLU A 163 -11.41 -24.57 13.48
N GLU A 164 -12.57 -23.95 13.30
CA GLU A 164 -13.61 -24.08 14.30
C GLU A 164 -13.70 -25.57 14.57
N LYS A 165 -13.22 -25.98 15.75
CA LYS A 165 -13.65 -27.23 16.33
C LYS A 165 -15.15 -27.09 16.41
N VAL A 166 -15.83 -27.61 15.40
CA VAL A 166 -17.23 -28.00 15.48
C VAL A 166 -17.31 -28.75 16.79
N LYS A 167 -17.94 -28.12 17.78
CA LYS A 167 -18.23 -28.77 19.04
C LYS A 167 -18.92 -30.08 18.67
N PRO A 168 -18.54 -31.23 19.24
CA PRO A 168 -19.35 -32.43 19.09
C PRO A 168 -20.70 -32.09 19.71
N ASP A 169 -21.71 -31.88 18.87
CA ASP A 169 -23.06 -31.64 19.34
C ASP A 169 -23.50 -32.92 20.06
N THR A 170 -23.69 -32.78 21.36
CA THR A 170 -24.09 -33.89 22.23
C THR A 170 -25.58 -34.09 22.02
N ALA A 171 -25.95 -34.77 20.93
CA ALA A 171 -27.32 -35.15 20.63
C ALA A 171 -27.41 -36.68 20.51
N LYS A 172 -27.80 -37.30 21.63
CA LYS A 172 -28.50 -38.59 21.76
C LYS A 172 -28.39 -39.53 20.55
N LYS A 173 -27.48 -40.50 20.65
CA LYS A 173 -27.59 -41.76 19.92
C LYS A 173 -28.78 -42.53 20.49
N ALA A 174 -29.94 -42.35 19.88
CA ALA A 174 -31.11 -43.18 20.12
C ALA A 174 -30.74 -44.64 19.83
N THR A 175 -31.05 -45.49 20.79
CA THR A 175 -30.96 -46.94 20.76
C THR A 175 -31.64 -47.50 19.51
N PRO A 176 -31.00 -48.37 18.71
CA PRO A 176 -31.72 -49.08 17.65
C PRO A 176 -32.64 -50.12 18.28
N ALA A 177 -33.94 -49.87 18.18
CA ALA A 177 -34.99 -50.82 18.52
C ALA A 177 -34.94 -52.03 17.57
N LYS A 178 -34.83 -53.21 18.19
CA LYS A 178 -34.89 -54.54 17.58
C LYS A 178 -36.24 -54.76 16.88
N PRO A 179 -36.32 -55.13 15.59
CA PRO A 179 -37.58 -55.54 15.00
C PRO A 179 -37.85 -57.01 15.39
N LYS A 180 -38.83 -57.22 16.27
CA LYS A 180 -39.60 -58.48 16.31
C LYS A 180 -40.85 -58.27 15.48
N LYS A 181 -41.09 -59.12 14.48
CA LYS A 181 -42.44 -59.67 14.24
C LYS A 181 -42.37 -61.02 13.52
N LYS A 182 -43.07 -61.97 14.12
CA LYS A 182 -43.40 -63.32 13.66
C LYS A 182 -44.25 -63.27 12.38
N LYS A 183 -44.03 -64.22 11.48
CA LYS A 183 -45.08 -65.13 11.01
C LYS A 183 -44.46 -66.47 10.67
#